data_AF-A0A1Y5G0W2-F1
#
_entry.id   AF-A0A1Y5G0W2-F1
#
_cell.length_a   1.000
_cell.length_b   1.000
_cell.length_c   1.000
_cell.angle_alpha   90.00
_cell.angle_beta   90.00
_cell.angle_gamma   90.00
#
_symmetry.space_group_name_H-M   'P 1'
#
loop_
_entity.id
_entity.type
_entity.pdbx_description
1 polymer ?
#
loop_
_entity_poly.entity_id
_entity_poly.type
_entity_poly.pdbx_seq_one_letter_code
_entity_poly.pdbx_strand_id
1 'polypeptide(L)'
;MFLLLQPYLCSAGSSESCLLVADENLIDIPFASLDASVQVLSNRFDIARQAQLANCEYLFNDFDFSGFANASFKRIIYRVSKEKPVAHHIINNSLRLLNDNGELILLGAKNEGIKTYASKAANYFDTQAMVSKHGNYYLATITKNGVQNPTSNNLNENRLLPLKTPYENFTPINDGEDKPLYSKPGLFGWNKIDRGSALLAQHLNEFFADFDTPPRTLLDLGCGYGYLSVMAAQTLLDANLHIEATDNCAAAIIACHKNFAAFDISGEVIAADCANTVKKTFDAVLCNPPFHQGFKTDSRLTEKFLKSAAQHLKPSGRALFVVNQFVPLEKLAQPIFSRCEKIIEADGFKLVVLSKN
;
A
#
# COMPACT_ATOMS: atom_id res chain seq x y z
N MET A 1 -4.71 16.89 -11.10
CA MET A 1 -5.54 15.70 -10.82
C MET A 1 -6.76 16.07 -9.99
N PHE A 2 -6.61 16.58 -8.75
CA PHE A 2 -7.73 16.95 -7.89
C PHE A 2 -8.80 17.85 -8.56
N LEU A 3 -8.37 18.89 -9.30
CA LEU A 3 -9.30 19.76 -10.05
C LEU A 3 -10.22 19.02 -11.03
N LEU A 4 -9.81 17.85 -11.54
CA LEU A 4 -10.65 17.03 -12.41
C LEU A 4 -11.72 16.25 -11.64
N LEU A 5 -11.47 15.94 -10.36
CA LEU A 5 -12.40 15.24 -9.48
C LEU A 5 -13.30 16.20 -8.69
N GLN A 6 -12.88 17.44 -8.50
CA GLN A 6 -13.60 18.45 -7.73
C GLN A 6 -15.10 18.58 -8.11
N PRO A 7 -15.51 18.57 -9.39
CA PRO A 7 -16.93 18.64 -9.75
C PRO A 7 -17.77 17.48 -9.20
N TYR A 8 -17.13 16.34 -8.90
CA TYR A 8 -17.76 15.12 -8.42
C TYR A 8 -17.66 14.95 -6.90
N LEU A 9 -16.71 15.64 -6.26
CA LEU A 9 -16.39 15.56 -4.83
C LEU A 9 -16.98 16.71 -4.00
N CYS A 10 -17.30 17.84 -4.62
CA CYS A 10 -17.58 19.11 -3.93
C CYS A 10 -18.90 19.76 -4.38
N SER A 11 -19.90 18.98 -4.82
CA SER A 11 -21.18 19.54 -5.26
C SER A 11 -21.98 20.07 -4.06
N ALA A 12 -21.73 21.33 -3.71
CA ALA A 12 -22.39 22.04 -2.63
C ALA A 12 -23.92 21.88 -2.71
N GLY A 13 -24.51 21.27 -1.68
CA GLY A 13 -25.96 21.09 -1.55
C GLY A 13 -26.54 19.81 -2.16
N SER A 14 -25.69 18.93 -2.71
CA SER A 14 -26.13 17.58 -3.11
C SER A 14 -26.07 16.66 -1.90
N SER A 15 -27.22 16.15 -1.46
CA SER A 15 -27.34 15.05 -0.50
C SER A 15 -26.98 13.68 -1.10
N GLU A 16 -26.32 13.64 -2.26
CA GLU A 16 -26.03 12.40 -2.97
C GLU A 16 -24.86 11.66 -2.31
N SER A 17 -25.08 10.42 -1.89
CA SER A 17 -24.05 9.60 -1.26
C SER A 17 -22.90 9.29 -2.23
N CYS A 18 -21.67 9.56 -1.81
CA CYS A 18 -20.47 9.42 -2.63
C CYS A 18 -19.41 8.59 -1.90
N LEU A 19 -18.84 7.59 -2.59
CA LEU A 19 -17.69 6.84 -2.10
C LEU A 19 -16.44 7.23 -2.89
N LEU A 20 -15.46 7.81 -2.21
CA LEU A 20 -14.11 8.02 -2.75
C LEU A 20 -13.22 6.83 -2.38
N VAL A 21 -12.83 6.03 -3.38
CA VAL A 21 -11.89 4.93 -3.20
C VAL A 21 -10.47 5.43 -3.50
N ALA A 22 -9.62 5.48 -2.47
CA ALA A 22 -8.32 6.13 -2.51
C ALA A 22 -7.15 5.20 -2.17
N ASP A 23 -6.16 5.17 -3.07
CA ASP A 23 -4.87 4.53 -2.87
C ASP A 23 -3.73 5.57 -2.85
N GLU A 24 -2.47 5.14 -2.93
CA GLU A 24 -1.29 6.01 -2.89
C GLU A 24 -1.29 7.14 -3.93
N ASN A 25 -2.09 7.03 -4.98
CA ASN A 25 -2.17 8.03 -6.03
C ASN A 25 -3.02 9.24 -5.64
N LEU A 26 -3.74 9.19 -4.52
CA LEU A 26 -4.59 10.27 -4.02
C LEU A 26 -4.06 10.90 -2.71
N ILE A 27 -2.76 10.73 -2.41
CA ILE A 27 -2.14 11.24 -1.17
C ILE A 27 -2.23 12.76 -0.98
N ASP A 28 -2.33 13.53 -2.07
CA ASP A 28 -2.38 15.00 -2.05
C ASP A 28 -3.82 15.55 -2.22
N ILE A 29 -4.86 14.74 -1.96
CA ILE A 29 -6.23 15.25 -1.97
C ILE A 29 -6.43 16.22 -0.78
N PRO A 30 -6.97 17.43 -1.02
CA PRO A 30 -7.35 18.33 0.07
C PRO A 30 -8.64 17.85 0.74
N PHE A 31 -8.51 16.90 1.67
CA PHE A 31 -9.66 16.28 2.37
C PHE A 31 -10.58 17.30 3.05
N ALA A 32 -10.02 18.42 3.54
CA ALA A 32 -10.79 19.51 4.13
C ALA A 32 -11.76 20.23 3.16
N SER A 33 -11.63 19.99 1.86
CA SER A 33 -12.51 20.54 0.82
C SER A 33 -13.55 19.55 0.31
N LEU A 34 -13.57 18.31 0.83
CA LEU A 34 -14.58 17.32 0.46
C LEU A 34 -15.94 17.67 1.07
N ASP A 35 -17.01 17.37 0.35
CA ASP A 35 -18.36 17.46 0.88
C ASP A 35 -18.57 16.43 2.00
N ALA A 36 -19.40 16.77 3.00
CA ALA A 36 -19.69 15.89 4.13
C ALA A 36 -20.37 14.56 3.73
N SER A 37 -21.00 14.52 2.54
CA SER A 37 -21.59 13.30 1.95
C SER A 37 -20.57 12.34 1.34
N VAL A 38 -19.28 12.72 1.27
CA VAL A 38 -18.20 11.89 0.74
C VAL A 38 -17.65 11.00 1.84
N GLN A 39 -17.86 9.70 1.69
CA GLN A 39 -17.19 8.68 2.48
C GLN A 39 -15.88 8.26 1.79
N VAL A 40 -14.80 8.16 2.54
CA VAL A 40 -13.46 7.80 2.03
C VAL A 40 -13.12 6.36 2.41
N LEU A 41 -12.92 5.50 1.41
CA LEU A 41 -12.35 4.17 1.61
C LEU A 41 -10.90 4.18 1.14
N SER A 42 -9.96 3.85 2.02
CA SER A 42 -8.55 3.78 1.64
C SER A 42 -7.84 2.56 2.18
N ASN A 43 -6.94 2.00 1.36
CA ASN A 43 -5.96 1.01 1.79
C ASN A 43 -4.68 1.63 2.34
N ARG A 44 -4.63 2.96 2.50
CA ARG A 44 -3.47 3.73 2.95
C ARG A 44 -3.75 4.40 4.30
N PHE A 45 -2.94 4.11 5.31
CA PHE A 45 -3.16 4.60 6.67
C PHE A 45 -2.98 6.13 6.77
N ASP A 46 -1.98 6.70 6.08
CA ASP A 46 -1.78 8.15 5.96
C ASP A 46 -2.99 8.86 5.36
N ILE A 47 -3.57 8.32 4.29
CA ILE A 47 -4.78 8.87 3.65
C ILE A 47 -5.98 8.79 4.59
N ALA A 48 -6.23 7.63 5.20
CA ALA A 48 -7.30 7.47 6.17
C ALA A 48 -7.16 8.44 7.35
N ARG A 49 -5.92 8.66 7.83
CA ARG A 49 -5.64 9.61 8.90
C ARG A 49 -5.88 11.07 8.47
N GLN A 50 -5.55 11.43 7.24
CA GLN A 50 -5.85 12.76 6.71
C GLN A 50 -7.37 12.99 6.60
N ALA A 51 -8.12 12.00 6.10
CA ALA A 51 -9.58 12.05 6.05
C ALA A 51 -10.19 12.21 7.47
N GLN A 52 -9.69 11.44 8.44
CA GLN A 52 -10.08 11.55 9.85
C GLN A 52 -9.82 12.95 10.42
N LEU A 53 -8.64 13.52 10.18
CA LEU A 53 -8.27 14.87 10.66
C LEU A 53 -9.11 15.97 10.00
N ALA A 54 -9.62 15.72 8.79
CA ALA A 54 -10.56 16.59 8.10
C ALA A 54 -12.03 16.38 8.51
N ASN A 55 -12.31 15.47 9.46
CA ASN A 55 -13.66 15.07 9.89
C ASN A 55 -14.52 14.44 8.77
N CYS A 56 -13.89 13.83 7.76
CA CYS A 56 -14.61 13.02 6.77
C CYS A 56 -14.98 11.66 7.37
N GLU A 57 -16.09 11.08 6.92
CA GLU A 57 -16.35 9.66 7.15
C GLU A 57 -15.29 8.83 6.42
N TYR A 58 -14.66 7.88 7.11
CA TYR A 58 -13.53 7.13 6.54
C TYR A 58 -13.50 5.67 6.98
N LEU A 59 -13.00 4.81 6.10
CA LEU A 59 -12.66 3.42 6.36
C LEU A 59 -11.22 3.15 5.90
N PHE A 60 -10.43 2.56 6.79
CA PHE A 60 -9.09 2.03 6.47
C PHE A 60 -9.15 0.50 6.40
N ASN A 61 -9.07 -0.06 5.19
CA ASN A 61 -9.01 -1.52 4.97
C ASN A 61 -8.42 -1.84 3.59
N ASP A 62 -8.21 -3.12 3.29
CA ASP A 62 -7.71 -3.57 1.97
C ASP A 62 -8.83 -3.69 0.94
N PHE A 63 -9.51 -2.58 0.66
CA PHE A 63 -10.65 -2.50 -0.26
C PHE A 63 -11.71 -3.59 -0.01
N ASP A 64 -12.00 -3.83 1.26
CA ASP A 64 -13.11 -4.67 1.66
C ASP A 64 -14.40 -3.85 1.62
N PHE A 65 -15.28 -4.23 0.69
CA PHE A 65 -16.57 -3.57 0.47
C PHE A 65 -17.74 -4.32 1.15
N SER A 66 -17.49 -5.42 1.85
CA SER A 66 -18.53 -6.28 2.43
C SER A 66 -19.39 -5.54 3.46
N GLY A 67 -18.82 -4.56 4.17
CA GLY A 67 -19.53 -3.72 5.13
C GLY A 67 -20.52 -2.73 4.52
N PHE A 68 -20.48 -2.50 3.20
CA PHE A 68 -21.42 -1.60 2.53
C PHE A 68 -22.65 -2.36 2.01
N ALA A 69 -23.83 -1.80 2.27
CA ALA A 69 -25.08 -2.33 1.73
C ALA A 69 -25.14 -2.15 0.19
N ASN A 70 -25.98 -2.95 -0.46
CA ASN A 70 -26.23 -2.81 -1.90
C ASN A 70 -26.92 -1.47 -2.19
N ALA A 71 -26.60 -0.85 -3.32
CA ALA A 71 -27.17 0.44 -3.72
C ALA A 71 -27.09 1.51 -2.61
N SER A 72 -25.90 1.68 -2.03
CA SER A 72 -25.62 2.69 -1.00
C SER A 72 -25.14 4.02 -1.56
N PHE A 73 -24.58 4.03 -2.78
CA PHE A 73 -23.91 5.19 -3.34
C PHE A 73 -24.53 5.64 -4.65
N LYS A 74 -24.81 6.94 -4.76
CA LYS A 74 -25.12 7.56 -6.04
C LYS A 74 -23.88 7.66 -6.92
N ARG A 75 -22.71 7.87 -6.31
CA ARG A 75 -21.44 8.02 -7.04
C ARG A 75 -20.31 7.24 -6.36
N ILE A 76 -19.47 6.61 -7.17
CA ILE A 76 -18.21 6.03 -6.73
C ILE A 76 -17.09 6.66 -7.56
N ILE A 77 -16.09 7.21 -6.90
CA ILE A 77 -14.95 7.87 -7.52
C ILE A 77 -13.72 7.03 -7.26
N TYR A 78 -13.02 6.66 -8.34
CA TYR A 78 -11.86 5.80 -8.25
C TYR A 78 -10.77 6.25 -9.23
N ARG A 79 -9.61 6.64 -8.70
CA ARG A 79 -8.39 6.81 -9.49
C ARG A 79 -7.78 5.42 -9.67
N VAL A 80 -7.70 4.94 -10.91
CA VAL A 80 -7.25 3.56 -11.20
C VAL A 80 -5.88 3.26 -10.57
N SER A 81 -5.83 2.22 -9.75
CA SER A 81 -4.62 1.69 -9.15
C SER A 81 -3.68 1.10 -10.20
N LYS A 82 -2.40 1.08 -9.85
CA LYS A 82 -1.35 0.49 -10.68
C LYS A 82 -1.55 -1.01 -10.90
N GLU A 83 -1.94 -1.72 -9.85
CA GLU A 83 -2.10 -3.18 -9.89
C GLU A 83 -3.48 -3.58 -10.45
N LYS A 84 -3.44 -4.36 -11.53
CA LYS A 84 -4.65 -4.81 -12.25
C LYS A 84 -5.66 -5.54 -11.36
N PRO A 85 -5.27 -6.46 -10.44
CA PRO A 85 -6.24 -7.12 -9.57
C PRO A 85 -7.01 -6.14 -8.67
N VAL A 86 -6.34 -5.10 -8.15
CA VAL A 86 -6.98 -4.05 -7.33
C VAL A 86 -8.02 -3.30 -8.16
N ALA A 87 -7.64 -2.86 -9.36
CA ALA A 87 -8.57 -2.16 -10.25
C ALA A 87 -9.78 -3.02 -10.67
N HIS A 88 -9.56 -4.29 -10.98
CA HIS A 88 -10.65 -5.21 -11.28
C HIS A 88 -11.58 -5.42 -10.06
N HIS A 89 -11.02 -5.63 -8.87
CA HIS A 89 -11.78 -5.83 -7.63
C HIS A 89 -12.69 -4.63 -7.31
N ILE A 90 -12.15 -3.41 -7.38
CA ILE A 90 -12.91 -2.17 -7.12
C ILE A 90 -14.01 -1.98 -8.18
N ILE A 91 -13.70 -2.20 -9.48
CA ILE A 91 -14.70 -2.09 -10.54
C ILE A 91 -15.81 -3.14 -10.36
N ASN A 92 -15.47 -4.39 -10.04
CA ASN A 92 -16.45 -5.45 -9.86
C ASN A 92 -17.43 -5.14 -8.72
N ASN A 93 -16.93 -4.56 -7.61
CA ASN A 93 -17.76 -4.16 -6.47
C ASN A 93 -18.63 -2.93 -6.75
N SER A 94 -18.19 -2.01 -7.62
CA SER A 94 -18.90 -0.75 -7.85
C SER A 94 -20.34 -0.94 -8.38
N LEU A 95 -20.60 -1.95 -9.22
CA LEU A 95 -21.95 -2.22 -9.75
C LEU A 95 -22.96 -2.57 -8.64
N ARG A 96 -22.54 -3.36 -7.65
CA ARG A 96 -23.36 -3.74 -6.49
C ARG A 96 -23.66 -2.54 -5.60
N LEU A 97 -22.66 -1.69 -5.41
CA LEU A 97 -22.69 -0.56 -4.49
C LEU A 97 -23.46 0.65 -5.04
N LEU A 98 -23.51 0.81 -6.36
CA LEU A 98 -24.19 1.92 -7.00
C LEU A 98 -25.71 1.75 -7.01
N ASN A 99 -26.41 2.85 -6.78
CA ASN A 99 -27.85 2.97 -6.98
C ASN A 99 -28.18 2.90 -8.47
N ASP A 100 -29.45 2.71 -8.79
CA ASP A 100 -29.94 2.87 -10.16
C ASP A 100 -29.67 4.28 -10.67
N ASN A 101 -29.15 4.38 -11.90
CA ASN A 101 -28.62 5.59 -12.50
C ASN A 101 -27.44 6.22 -11.72
N GLY A 102 -26.77 5.42 -10.88
CA GLY A 102 -25.54 5.81 -10.21
C GLY A 102 -24.33 5.78 -11.14
N GLU A 103 -23.28 6.50 -10.78
CA GLU A 103 -22.11 6.73 -11.63
C GLU A 103 -20.82 6.21 -11.01
N LEU A 104 -20.07 5.41 -11.78
CA LEU A 104 -18.66 5.15 -11.52
C LEU A 104 -17.82 6.17 -12.31
N ILE A 105 -17.07 6.99 -11.57
CA ILE A 105 -16.11 7.95 -12.12
C ILE A 105 -14.71 7.35 -12.03
N LEU A 106 -14.12 7.04 -13.17
CA LEU A 106 -12.74 6.56 -13.27
C LEU A 106 -11.80 7.68 -13.71
N LEU A 107 -10.67 7.81 -13.03
CA LEU A 107 -9.59 8.73 -13.40
C LEU A 107 -8.26 7.97 -13.52
N GLY A 108 -7.45 8.30 -14.52
CA GLY A 108 -6.09 7.75 -14.61
C GLY A 108 -5.27 8.40 -15.71
N ALA A 109 -3.95 8.24 -15.65
CA ALA A 109 -3.05 8.67 -16.70
C ALA A 109 -3.10 7.75 -17.93
N LYS A 110 -2.73 8.28 -19.10
CA LYS A 110 -2.76 7.57 -20.39
C LYS A 110 -2.05 6.21 -20.35
N ASN A 111 -0.95 6.11 -19.61
CA ASN A 111 -0.08 4.94 -19.50
C ASN A 111 -0.48 3.97 -18.36
N GLU A 112 -1.58 4.24 -17.65
CA GLU A 112 -2.06 3.41 -16.53
C GLU A 112 -3.23 2.50 -16.92
N GLY A 113 -3.50 2.37 -18.23
CA GLY A 113 -4.56 1.49 -18.72
C GLY A 113 -5.98 2.01 -18.53
N ILE A 114 -6.16 3.28 -18.13
CA ILE A 114 -7.47 3.92 -17.85
C ILE A 114 -8.52 3.68 -18.93
N LYS A 115 -8.17 3.79 -20.22
CA LYS A 115 -9.10 3.54 -21.33
C LYS A 115 -9.60 2.10 -21.36
N THR A 116 -8.70 1.14 -21.10
CA THR A 116 -9.02 -0.28 -21.03
C THR A 116 -9.94 -0.55 -19.84
N TYR A 117 -9.67 0.05 -18.68
CA TYR A 117 -10.55 -0.08 -17.52
C TYR A 117 -11.92 0.54 -17.76
N ALA A 118 -12.00 1.72 -18.38
CA ALA A 118 -13.26 2.35 -18.76
C ALA A 118 -14.09 1.47 -19.71
N SER A 119 -13.46 0.92 -20.75
CA SER A 119 -14.13 0.01 -21.68
C SER A 119 -14.62 -1.28 -21.01
N LYS A 120 -13.81 -1.88 -20.13
CA LYS A 120 -14.20 -3.08 -19.38
C LYS A 120 -15.32 -2.81 -18.38
N ALA A 121 -15.25 -1.69 -17.66
CA ALA A 121 -16.30 -1.28 -16.73
C ALA A 121 -17.61 -1.04 -17.47
N ALA A 122 -17.58 -0.35 -18.61
CA ALA A 122 -18.76 -0.15 -19.45
C ALA A 122 -19.37 -1.46 -19.94
N ASN A 123 -18.54 -2.42 -20.39
CA ASN A 123 -19.02 -3.74 -20.77
C ASN A 123 -19.63 -4.50 -19.58
N TYR A 124 -19.02 -4.43 -18.40
CA TYR A 124 -19.55 -5.04 -17.18
C TYR A 124 -20.90 -4.44 -16.75
N PHE A 125 -21.05 -3.12 -16.93
CA PHE A 125 -22.27 -2.38 -16.61
C PHE A 125 -23.35 -2.45 -17.70
N ASP A 126 -23.07 -3.06 -18.85
CA ASP A 126 -23.91 -3.06 -20.05
C ASP A 126 -24.28 -1.65 -20.54
N THR A 127 -23.26 -0.80 -20.63
CA THR A 127 -23.41 0.61 -21.03
C THR A 127 -22.24 1.08 -21.88
N GLN A 128 -22.21 2.36 -22.22
CA GLN A 128 -21.08 3.02 -22.86
C GLN A 128 -20.37 3.95 -21.87
N ALA A 129 -19.03 3.93 -21.90
CA ALA A 129 -18.23 4.87 -21.11
C ALA A 129 -18.19 6.24 -21.81
N MET A 130 -18.55 7.30 -21.09
CA MET A 130 -18.30 8.67 -21.53
C MET A 130 -16.88 9.06 -21.12
N VAL A 131 -15.96 9.14 -22.09
CA VAL A 131 -14.54 9.38 -21.83
C VAL A 131 -14.12 10.77 -22.30
N SER A 132 -13.47 11.54 -21.43
CA SER A 132 -12.88 12.85 -21.74
C SER A 132 -11.37 12.85 -21.49
N LYS A 133 -10.62 13.58 -22.31
CA LYS A 133 -9.15 13.70 -22.22
C LYS A 133 -8.77 15.05 -21.61
N HIS A 134 -7.89 15.02 -20.61
CA HIS A 134 -7.40 16.18 -19.88
C HIS A 134 -5.87 16.13 -19.76
N GLY A 135 -5.17 16.61 -20.80
CA GLY A 135 -3.72 16.50 -20.89
C GLY A 135 -3.26 15.03 -20.95
N ASN A 136 -2.49 14.60 -19.94
CA ASN A 136 -2.05 13.20 -19.80
C ASN A 136 -3.09 12.31 -19.08
N TYR A 137 -4.17 12.90 -18.55
CA TYR A 137 -5.20 12.17 -17.81
C TYR A 137 -6.44 11.92 -18.66
N TYR A 138 -7.17 10.87 -18.33
CA TYR A 138 -8.50 10.57 -18.86
C TYR A 138 -9.48 10.43 -17.71
N LEU A 139 -10.67 10.99 -17.87
CA LEU A 139 -11.80 10.82 -16.98
C LEU A 139 -12.89 10.06 -17.73
N ALA A 140 -13.41 8.99 -17.13
CA ALA A 140 -14.49 8.20 -17.70
C ALA A 140 -15.65 8.10 -16.71
N THR A 141 -16.87 8.33 -17.21
CA THR A 141 -18.11 8.14 -16.46
C THR A 141 -18.82 6.90 -17.01
N ILE A 142 -19.20 5.98 -16.13
CA ILE A 142 -19.94 4.76 -16.43
C ILE A 142 -21.21 4.76 -15.56
N THR A 143 -22.38 4.73 -16.20
CA THR A 143 -23.68 4.81 -15.50
C THR A 143 -24.30 3.42 -15.35
N LYS A 144 -24.76 3.08 -14.14
CA LYS A 144 -25.55 1.87 -13.89
C LYS A 144 -26.99 2.09 -14.37
N ASN A 145 -27.42 1.32 -15.36
CA ASN A 145 -28.80 1.39 -15.86
C ASN A 145 -29.77 0.81 -14.81
N GLY A 146 -30.83 1.56 -14.47
CA GLY A 146 -31.79 1.19 -13.42
C GLY A 146 -32.80 0.09 -13.75
N VAL A 147 -32.70 -0.54 -14.92
CA VAL A 147 -33.62 -1.59 -15.36
C VAL A 147 -32.82 -2.85 -15.64
N GLN A 148 -32.42 -3.54 -14.58
CA GLN A 148 -31.89 -4.89 -14.70
C GLN A 148 -33.00 -5.89 -14.34
N ASN A 149 -33.48 -6.63 -15.33
CA ASN A 149 -34.43 -7.73 -15.14
C ASN A 149 -33.82 -8.76 -14.16
N PRO A 150 -34.58 -9.40 -13.26
CA PRO A 150 -34.06 -10.37 -12.29
C PRO A 150 -33.23 -11.52 -12.89
N THR A 151 -33.39 -11.81 -14.18
CA THR A 151 -32.60 -12.78 -14.95
C THR A 151 -31.18 -12.30 -15.34
N SER A 152 -30.84 -11.02 -15.13
CA SER A 152 -29.54 -10.42 -15.50
C SER A 152 -28.43 -10.60 -14.48
N ASN A 153 -28.71 -11.06 -13.26
CA ASN A 153 -27.66 -11.34 -12.27
C ASN A 153 -26.65 -12.37 -12.81
N ASN A 154 -27.12 -13.44 -13.45
CA ASN A 154 -26.25 -14.43 -14.11
C ASN A 154 -25.48 -13.87 -15.33
N LEU A 155 -26.01 -12.83 -16.01
CA LEU A 155 -25.35 -12.20 -17.16
C LEU A 155 -24.21 -11.28 -16.71
N ASN A 156 -24.35 -10.61 -15.56
CA ASN A 156 -23.30 -9.76 -15.01
C ASN A 156 -22.15 -10.58 -14.42
N GLU A 157 -22.42 -11.72 -13.79
CA GLU A 157 -21.38 -12.64 -13.32
C GLU A 157 -20.46 -13.09 -14.47
N ASN A 158 -21.03 -13.36 -15.65
CA ASN A 158 -20.25 -13.69 -16.85
C ASN A 158 -19.45 -12.52 -17.44
N ARG A 159 -19.70 -11.29 -16.99
CA ARG A 159 -19.00 -10.06 -17.43
C ARG A 159 -18.04 -9.51 -16.38
N LEU A 160 -17.89 -10.19 -15.24
CA LEU A 160 -16.94 -9.79 -14.19
C LEU A 160 -15.55 -9.63 -14.77
N LEU A 161 -14.85 -8.57 -14.35
CA LEU A 161 -13.47 -8.39 -14.73
C LEU A 161 -12.66 -9.52 -14.08
N PRO A 162 -11.82 -10.23 -14.85
CA PRO A 162 -11.26 -11.49 -14.39
C PRO A 162 -10.21 -11.29 -13.31
N LEU A 163 -10.33 -12.07 -12.24
CA LEU A 163 -9.31 -12.27 -11.21
C LEU A 163 -8.87 -13.74 -11.26
N LYS A 164 -7.56 -14.01 -11.15
CA LYS A 164 -7.05 -15.40 -11.16
C LYS A 164 -7.52 -16.18 -9.93
N THR A 165 -7.61 -15.48 -8.81
CA THR A 165 -8.11 -15.94 -7.52
C THR A 165 -8.94 -14.79 -6.92
N PRO A 166 -9.88 -15.07 -6.00
CA PRO A 166 -10.56 -14.02 -5.23
C PRO A 166 -9.55 -13.03 -4.62
N TYR A 167 -9.88 -11.74 -4.58
CA TYR A 167 -8.98 -10.66 -4.15
C TYR A 167 -8.61 -10.78 -2.66
N GLU A 168 -9.56 -11.25 -1.87
CA GLU A 168 -9.43 -11.52 -0.44
C GLU A 168 -8.39 -12.60 -0.14
N ASN A 169 -8.12 -13.51 -1.09
CA ASN A 169 -7.17 -14.59 -0.88
C ASN A 169 -5.73 -14.09 -0.78
N PHE A 170 -4.93 -14.82 -0.01
CA PHE A 170 -3.48 -14.68 -0.01
C PHE A 170 -2.86 -15.34 -1.25
N THR A 171 -1.75 -14.79 -1.69
CA THR A 171 -0.89 -15.36 -2.73
C THR A 171 0.33 -15.97 -2.06
N PRO A 172 0.54 -17.30 -2.17
CA PRO A 172 1.75 -17.92 -1.65
C PRO A 172 2.97 -17.50 -2.49
N ILE A 173 4.07 -17.20 -1.80
CA ILE A 173 5.39 -16.93 -2.34
C ILE A 173 6.30 -18.03 -1.82
N ASN A 174 6.78 -18.88 -2.72
CA ASN A 174 7.75 -19.91 -2.38
C ASN A 174 9.16 -19.30 -2.49
N ASP A 175 9.93 -19.38 -1.42
CA ASP A 175 11.35 -19.01 -1.35
C ASP A 175 12.29 -20.21 -1.46
N GLY A 176 11.74 -21.42 -1.53
CA GLY A 176 12.50 -22.67 -1.55
C GLY A 176 12.50 -23.39 -0.20
N GLU A 177 11.86 -22.84 0.84
CA GLU A 177 11.66 -23.50 2.12
C GLU A 177 10.36 -24.35 2.16
N ASP A 178 10.20 -25.12 3.26
CA ASP A 178 9.07 -26.02 3.49
C ASP A 178 7.72 -25.29 3.64
N LYS A 179 7.73 -24.02 4.03
CA LYS A 179 6.53 -23.20 4.26
C LYS A 179 6.53 -21.95 3.39
N PRO A 180 5.47 -21.69 2.59
CA PRO A 180 5.40 -20.47 1.81
C PRO A 180 5.14 -19.24 2.68
N LEU A 181 5.62 -18.10 2.22
CA LEU A 181 5.16 -16.79 2.67
C LEU A 181 3.86 -16.41 1.98
N TYR A 182 3.06 -15.55 2.60
CA TYR A 182 1.78 -15.09 2.08
C TYR A 182 1.81 -13.60 1.80
N SER A 183 1.40 -13.21 0.59
CA SER A 183 1.31 -11.83 0.13
C SER A 183 -0.09 -11.52 -0.42
N LYS A 184 -0.36 -10.27 -0.81
CA LYS A 184 -1.64 -9.84 -1.39
C LYS A 184 -1.44 -8.87 -2.56
N PRO A 185 -2.33 -8.90 -3.58
CA PRO A 185 -2.34 -7.86 -4.61
C PRO A 185 -2.41 -6.46 -4.01
N GLY A 186 -1.82 -5.48 -4.69
CA GLY A 186 -1.71 -4.09 -4.19
C GLY A 186 -0.39 -3.80 -3.48
N LEU A 187 0.40 -4.82 -3.14
CA LEU A 187 1.78 -4.65 -2.68
C LEU A 187 2.76 -4.54 -3.85
N PHE A 188 3.87 -3.82 -3.64
CA PHE A 188 4.96 -3.80 -4.62
C PHE A 188 5.56 -5.20 -4.77
N GLY A 189 5.66 -5.68 -6.02
CA GLY A 189 6.22 -7.01 -6.29
C GLY A 189 5.46 -8.14 -5.60
N TRP A 190 4.17 -7.96 -5.30
CA TRP A 190 3.37 -8.83 -4.43
C TRP A 190 3.39 -10.34 -4.75
N ASN A 191 3.77 -10.73 -5.96
CA ASN A 191 3.79 -12.11 -6.43
C ASN A 191 5.20 -12.72 -6.51
N LYS A 192 6.20 -12.11 -5.86
CA LYS A 192 7.58 -12.61 -5.81
C LYS A 192 8.35 -12.02 -4.61
N ILE A 193 9.52 -12.57 -4.35
CA ILE A 193 10.50 -11.99 -3.43
C ILE A 193 11.13 -10.76 -4.10
N ASP A 194 11.20 -9.65 -3.37
CA ASP A 194 11.92 -8.47 -3.84
C ASP A 194 13.43 -8.73 -3.79
N ARG A 195 14.13 -8.33 -4.85
CA ARG A 195 15.58 -8.57 -4.98
C ARG A 195 16.40 -7.77 -3.96
N GLY A 196 15.96 -6.56 -3.64
CA GLY A 196 16.61 -5.75 -2.61
C GLY A 196 16.43 -6.38 -1.24
N SER A 197 15.20 -6.75 -0.87
CA SER A 197 14.95 -7.47 0.38
C SER A 197 15.70 -8.79 0.47
N ALA A 198 15.79 -9.57 -0.62
CA ALA A 198 16.57 -10.81 -0.66
C ALA A 198 18.07 -10.55 -0.43
N LEU A 199 18.64 -9.51 -1.05
CA LEU A 199 20.04 -9.11 -0.83
C LEU A 199 20.28 -8.74 0.65
N LEU A 200 19.36 -8.00 1.27
CA LEU A 200 19.46 -7.68 2.70
C LEU A 200 19.40 -8.96 3.56
N ALA A 201 18.45 -9.85 3.28
CA ALA A 201 18.27 -11.10 4.02
C ALA A 201 19.54 -11.97 4.01
N GLN A 202 20.25 -12.03 2.88
CA GLN A 202 21.52 -12.77 2.75
C GLN A 202 22.62 -12.29 3.71
N HIS A 203 22.57 -11.03 4.14
CA HIS A 203 23.58 -10.42 5.01
C HIS A 203 23.11 -10.28 6.48
N LEU A 204 21.97 -10.86 6.85
CA LEU A 204 21.45 -10.76 8.23
C LEU A 204 22.38 -11.44 9.25
N ASN A 205 22.97 -12.58 8.91
CA ASN A 205 23.93 -13.27 9.77
C ASN A 205 25.12 -12.35 10.12
N GLU A 206 25.74 -11.74 9.11
CA GLU A 206 26.88 -10.82 9.28
C GLU A 206 26.46 -9.56 10.05
N PHE A 207 25.30 -9.00 9.71
CA PHE A 207 24.75 -7.83 10.40
C PHE A 207 24.53 -8.09 11.90
N PHE A 208 23.94 -9.23 12.26
CA PHE A 208 23.68 -9.56 13.67
C PHE A 208 24.92 -10.01 14.43
N ALA A 209 25.91 -10.62 13.76
CA ALA A 209 27.17 -11.04 14.37
C ALA A 209 28.03 -9.85 14.85
N ASP A 210 27.85 -8.67 14.28
CA ASP A 210 28.60 -7.46 14.64
C ASP A 210 28.05 -6.80 15.94
N PHE A 211 26.94 -7.29 16.51
CA PHE A 211 26.43 -6.82 17.81
C PHE A 211 27.15 -7.52 18.97
N ASP A 212 27.54 -6.77 20.02
CA ASP A 212 28.15 -7.35 21.23
C ASP A 212 27.26 -8.41 21.90
N THR A 213 25.95 -8.19 21.85
CA THR A 213 24.92 -9.15 22.26
C THR A 213 23.84 -9.19 21.19
N PRO A 214 23.29 -10.37 20.85
CA PRO A 214 22.21 -10.48 19.87
C PRO A 214 21.07 -9.52 20.17
N PRO A 215 20.54 -8.79 19.16
CA PRO A 215 19.43 -7.86 19.38
C PRO A 215 18.20 -8.61 19.88
N ARG A 216 17.47 -8.00 20.82
CA ARG A 216 16.23 -8.56 21.37
C ARG A 216 14.99 -7.85 20.84
N THR A 217 15.13 -6.62 20.36
CA THR A 217 14.04 -5.88 19.73
C THR A 217 14.42 -5.39 18.33
N LEU A 218 13.54 -5.64 17.36
CA LEU A 218 13.73 -5.27 15.96
C LEU A 218 12.51 -4.52 15.43
N LEU A 219 12.76 -3.46 14.66
CA LEU A 219 11.73 -2.77 13.87
C LEU A 219 11.91 -3.07 12.38
N ASP A 220 10.91 -3.65 11.74
CA ASP A 220 10.83 -3.79 10.27
C ASP A 220 10.03 -2.61 9.72
N LEU A 221 10.75 -1.61 9.19
CA LEU A 221 10.19 -0.31 8.80
C LEU A 221 9.78 -0.31 7.33
N GLY A 222 8.47 -0.32 7.07
CA GLY A 222 7.91 -0.54 5.73
C GLY A 222 7.92 -2.02 5.37
N CYS A 223 7.33 -2.84 6.23
CA CYS A 223 7.53 -4.28 6.24
C CYS A 223 6.97 -5.02 5.01
N GLY A 224 6.05 -4.42 4.25
CA GLY A 224 5.31 -5.12 3.21
C GLY A 224 4.63 -6.35 3.80
N TYR A 225 4.79 -7.51 3.17
CA TYR A 225 4.27 -8.78 3.70
C TYR A 225 5.16 -9.42 4.80
N GLY A 226 6.18 -8.73 5.32
CA GLY A 226 6.97 -9.22 6.47
C GLY A 226 8.11 -10.17 6.12
N TYR A 227 8.58 -10.17 4.87
CA TYR A 227 9.70 -11.03 4.45
C TYR A 227 10.95 -10.84 5.34
N LEU A 228 11.36 -9.59 5.57
CA LEU A 228 12.55 -9.28 6.36
C LEU A 228 12.38 -9.68 7.83
N SER A 229 11.18 -9.48 8.38
CA SER A 229 10.83 -9.97 9.72
C SER A 229 10.99 -11.49 9.85
N VAL A 230 10.49 -12.26 8.87
CA VAL A 230 10.60 -13.74 8.87
C VAL A 230 12.06 -14.17 8.77
N MET A 231 12.81 -13.61 7.82
CA MET A 231 14.24 -13.91 7.66
C MET A 231 15.05 -13.57 8.93
N ALA A 232 14.73 -12.45 9.58
CA ALA A 232 15.38 -12.06 10.83
C ALA A 232 15.05 -13.00 11.99
N ALA A 233 13.79 -13.41 12.14
CA ALA A 233 13.37 -14.37 13.16
C ALA A 233 14.05 -15.73 12.98
N GLN A 234 14.17 -16.22 11.74
CA GLN A 234 14.88 -17.47 11.43
C GLN A 234 16.40 -17.36 11.62
N THR A 235 16.97 -16.16 11.44
CA THR A 235 18.40 -15.92 11.70
C THR A 235 18.70 -15.88 13.21
N LEU A 236 17.73 -15.45 14.04
CA LEU A 236 17.90 -15.20 15.48
C LEU A 236 17.03 -16.14 16.35
N LEU A 237 16.93 -17.42 16.01
CA LEU A 237 16.05 -18.39 16.68
C LEU A 237 16.21 -18.45 18.21
N ASP A 238 17.44 -18.33 18.70
CA ASP A 238 17.75 -18.45 20.14
C ASP A 238 17.68 -17.10 20.91
N ALA A 239 17.39 -15.99 20.23
CA ALA A 239 17.53 -14.65 20.81
C ALA A 239 16.30 -14.14 21.58
N ASN A 240 15.17 -14.87 21.56
CA ASN A 240 13.85 -14.35 22.00
C ASN A 240 13.55 -12.98 21.36
N LEU A 241 13.76 -12.87 20.04
CA LEU A 241 13.59 -11.64 19.29
C LEU A 241 12.11 -11.22 19.27
N HIS A 242 11.83 -9.98 19.68
CA HIS A 242 10.54 -9.33 19.52
C HIS A 242 10.59 -8.37 18.32
N ILE A 243 9.67 -8.56 17.36
CA ILE A 243 9.62 -7.78 16.13
C ILE A 243 8.40 -6.86 16.14
N GLU A 244 8.58 -5.56 15.96
CA GLU A 244 7.51 -4.67 15.53
C GLU A 244 7.67 -4.39 14.03
N ALA A 245 6.63 -4.64 13.25
CA ALA A 245 6.62 -4.41 11.81
C ALA A 245 5.61 -3.32 11.47
N THR A 246 6.04 -2.29 10.75
CA THR A 246 5.17 -1.17 10.40
C THR A 246 5.00 -1.04 8.90
N ASP A 247 3.77 -0.79 8.46
CA ASP A 247 3.50 -0.45 7.06
C ASP A 247 2.30 0.49 6.96
N ASN A 248 2.25 1.23 5.86
CA ASN A 248 1.18 2.17 5.60
C ASN A 248 0.06 1.56 4.73
N CYS A 249 0.25 0.36 4.19
CA CYS A 249 -0.72 -0.34 3.35
C CYS A 249 -1.51 -1.40 4.14
N ALA A 250 -2.83 -1.36 4.09
CA ALA A 250 -3.69 -2.35 4.75
C ALA A 250 -3.40 -3.79 4.29
N ALA A 251 -3.15 -4.00 2.99
CA ALA A 251 -2.79 -5.31 2.44
C ALA A 251 -1.47 -5.85 3.02
N ALA A 252 -0.52 -4.94 3.31
CA ALA A 252 0.79 -5.28 3.89
C ALA A 252 0.61 -5.74 5.33
N ILE A 253 -0.16 -4.98 6.10
CA ILE A 253 -0.51 -5.32 7.49
C ILE A 253 -1.18 -6.70 7.56
N ILE A 254 -2.18 -6.97 6.71
CA ILE A 254 -2.88 -8.26 6.68
C ILE A 254 -1.95 -9.41 6.29
N ALA A 255 -1.10 -9.22 5.27
CA ALA A 255 -0.14 -10.24 4.82
C ALA A 255 0.97 -10.51 5.85
N CYS A 256 1.51 -9.45 6.46
CA CYS A 256 2.54 -9.56 7.49
C CYS A 256 2.00 -10.26 8.74
N HIS A 257 0.78 -9.92 9.21
CA HIS A 257 0.12 -10.66 10.30
C HIS A 257 -0.03 -12.16 9.98
N LYS A 258 -0.42 -12.49 8.74
CA LYS A 258 -0.52 -13.89 8.30
C LYS A 258 0.82 -14.62 8.38
N ASN A 259 1.91 -13.96 8.02
CA ASN A 259 3.25 -14.54 8.07
C ASN A 259 3.79 -14.62 9.51
N PHE A 260 3.54 -13.62 10.35
CA PHE A 260 3.91 -13.69 11.77
C PHE A 260 3.28 -14.91 12.43
N ALA A 261 1.99 -15.16 12.15
CA ALA A 261 1.30 -16.35 12.64
C ALA A 261 1.81 -17.66 12.02
N ALA A 262 2.21 -17.69 10.75
CA ALA A 262 2.68 -18.90 10.07
C ALA A 262 4.09 -19.35 10.52
N PHE A 263 4.90 -18.39 10.98
CA PHE A 263 6.29 -18.56 11.40
C PHE A 263 6.47 -18.36 12.92
N ASP A 264 5.38 -18.31 13.69
CA ASP A 264 5.38 -18.18 15.15
C ASP A 264 6.23 -17.00 15.68
N ILE A 265 6.22 -15.88 14.95
CA ILE A 265 7.00 -14.69 15.29
C ILE A 265 6.37 -13.96 16.47
N SER A 266 7.14 -13.75 17.53
CA SER A 266 6.75 -12.88 18.64
C SER A 266 6.84 -11.42 18.22
N GLY A 267 5.69 -10.76 18.06
CA GLY A 267 5.71 -9.40 17.54
C GLY A 267 4.35 -8.75 17.35
N GLU A 268 4.38 -7.51 16.89
CA GLU A 268 3.21 -6.72 16.53
C GLU A 268 3.35 -6.17 15.11
N VAL A 269 2.27 -6.22 14.33
CA VAL A 269 2.21 -5.60 13.00
C VAL A 269 1.26 -4.40 13.06
N ILE A 270 1.79 -3.22 12.77
CA ILE A 270 1.19 -1.93 13.11
C ILE A 270 0.99 -1.10 11.83
N ALA A 271 -0.25 -0.67 11.60
CA ALA A 271 -0.53 0.32 10.56
C ALA A 271 0.05 1.68 10.96
N ALA A 272 1.02 2.18 10.19
CA ALA A 272 1.69 3.42 10.48
C ALA A 272 2.26 4.07 9.21
N ASP A 273 2.39 5.38 9.25
CA ASP A 273 3.16 6.12 8.25
C ASP A 273 4.62 6.17 8.70
N CYS A 274 5.46 5.32 8.10
CA CYS A 274 6.75 4.90 8.67
C CYS A 274 6.51 4.23 10.04
N ALA A 275 6.96 4.83 11.13
CA ALA A 275 6.69 4.35 12.50
C ALA A 275 6.10 5.46 13.38
N ASN A 276 5.34 6.40 12.80
CA ASN A 276 4.86 7.60 13.52
C ASN A 276 3.96 7.33 14.75
N THR A 277 3.38 6.13 14.87
CA THR A 277 2.57 5.69 16.01
C THR A 277 3.36 4.93 17.06
N VAL A 278 4.59 4.51 16.74
CA VAL A 278 5.47 3.75 17.62
C VAL A 278 6.16 4.72 18.60
N LYS A 279 6.29 4.30 19.87
CA LYS A 279 6.92 5.10 20.94
C LYS A 279 8.19 4.47 21.51
N LYS A 280 8.49 3.24 21.11
CA LYS A 280 9.62 2.44 21.61
C LYS A 280 10.85 2.66 20.75
N THR A 281 12.01 2.23 21.26
CA THR A 281 13.25 2.14 20.50
C THR A 281 13.77 0.71 20.43
N PHE A 282 14.51 0.41 19.37
CA PHE A 282 14.89 -0.95 18.99
C PHE A 282 16.41 -1.13 18.94
N ASP A 283 16.86 -2.36 19.20
CA ASP A 283 18.27 -2.73 19.03
C ASP A 283 18.63 -2.72 17.54
N ALA A 284 17.75 -3.25 16.69
CA ALA A 284 17.90 -3.30 15.24
C ALA A 284 16.73 -2.63 14.51
N VAL A 285 17.02 -2.00 13.36
CA VAL A 285 16.00 -1.55 12.40
C VAL A 285 16.35 -2.12 11.03
N LEU A 286 15.41 -2.80 10.37
CA LEU A 286 15.54 -3.23 8.98
C LEU A 286 14.66 -2.35 8.10
N CYS A 287 15.14 -1.98 6.91
CA CYS A 287 14.38 -1.13 6.00
C CYS A 287 14.74 -1.37 4.53
N ASN A 288 13.72 -1.69 3.73
CA ASN A 288 13.75 -1.55 2.27
C ASN A 288 12.74 -0.46 1.89
N PRO A 289 13.12 0.83 1.90
CA PRO A 289 12.17 1.92 1.72
C PRO A 289 11.56 1.88 0.31
N PRO A 290 10.28 2.26 0.16
CA PRO A 290 9.63 2.32 -1.14
C PRO A 290 10.34 3.31 -2.07
N PHE A 291 10.35 2.97 -3.36
CA PHE A 291 10.95 3.80 -4.40
C PHE A 291 9.92 4.15 -5.48
N HIS A 292 9.84 5.42 -5.87
CA HIS A 292 9.02 5.90 -6.98
C HIS A 292 9.90 6.36 -8.14
N GLN A 293 9.32 6.59 -9.32
CA GLN A 293 10.07 7.19 -10.43
C GLN A 293 9.90 8.71 -10.37
N GLY A 294 10.66 9.38 -9.49
CA GLY A 294 10.61 10.84 -9.36
C GLY A 294 11.64 11.41 -8.38
N PHE A 295 12.79 11.87 -8.89
CA PHE A 295 14.00 12.22 -8.12
C PHE A 295 13.76 13.09 -6.87
N LYS A 296 12.85 14.08 -6.91
CA LYS A 296 12.54 14.93 -5.75
C LYS A 296 11.65 14.23 -4.71
N THR A 297 10.66 13.46 -5.17
CA THR A 297 9.75 12.69 -4.31
C THR A 297 10.53 11.58 -3.60
N ASP A 298 11.48 10.96 -4.31
CA ASP A 298 12.30 9.86 -3.79
C ASP A 298 13.22 10.30 -2.64
N SER A 299 13.85 11.48 -2.74
CA SER A 299 14.70 12.01 -1.66
C SER A 299 13.90 12.33 -0.40
N ARG A 300 12.74 12.98 -0.51
CA ARG A 300 11.90 13.32 0.66
C ARG A 300 11.38 12.05 1.35
N LEU A 301 10.99 11.04 0.57
CA LEU A 301 10.54 9.76 1.12
C LEU A 301 11.69 9.03 1.82
N THR A 302 12.86 8.93 1.18
CA THR A 302 14.05 8.32 1.78
C THR A 302 14.46 9.03 3.08
N GLU A 303 14.49 10.37 3.09
CA GLU A 303 14.76 11.16 4.30
C GLU A 303 13.76 10.88 5.43
N LYS A 304 12.48 10.68 5.10
CA LYS A 304 11.45 10.36 6.08
C LYS A 304 11.71 9.02 6.75
N PHE A 305 12.05 7.99 5.97
CA PHE A 305 12.42 6.67 6.49
C PHE A 305 13.70 6.73 7.33
N LEU A 306 14.73 7.47 6.88
CA LEU A 306 15.97 7.69 7.66
C LEU A 306 15.69 8.37 9.01
N LYS A 307 14.89 9.43 9.03
CA LYS A 307 14.49 10.12 10.27
C LYS A 307 13.69 9.22 11.18
N SER A 308 12.74 8.45 10.63
CA SER A 308 11.96 7.48 11.39
C SER A 308 12.86 6.41 12.01
N ALA A 309 13.76 5.80 11.22
CA ALA A 309 14.72 4.83 11.74
C ALA A 309 15.59 5.43 12.86
N ALA A 310 16.13 6.63 12.66
CA ALA A 310 16.91 7.32 13.69
C ALA A 310 16.11 7.58 14.97
N GLN A 311 14.85 8.02 14.88
CA GLN A 311 14.00 8.24 16.06
C GLN A 311 13.76 6.96 16.86
N HIS A 312 13.65 5.82 16.18
CA HIS A 312 13.32 4.54 16.79
C HIS A 312 14.53 3.66 17.08
N LEU A 313 15.76 4.11 16.77
CA LEU A 313 16.97 3.35 17.07
C LEU A 313 17.49 3.67 18.48
N LYS A 314 17.82 2.64 19.26
CA LYS A 314 18.56 2.82 20.53
C LYS A 314 19.93 3.47 20.28
N PRO A 315 20.55 4.13 21.29
CA PRO A 315 21.88 4.73 21.11
C PRO A 315 22.96 3.76 20.63
N SER A 316 22.94 2.51 21.12
CA SER A 316 23.85 1.43 20.69
C SER A 316 23.28 0.57 19.54
N GLY A 317 22.09 0.90 19.05
CA GLY A 317 21.43 0.13 18.00
C GLY A 317 22.01 0.39 16.62
N ARG A 318 21.69 -0.49 15.67
CA ARG A 318 22.09 -0.37 14.27
C ARG A 318 20.91 -0.56 13.34
N ALA A 319 20.89 0.19 12.24
CA ALA A 319 19.92 0.02 11.19
C ALA A 319 20.57 -0.54 9.92
N LEU A 320 19.88 -1.43 9.23
CA LEU A 320 20.31 -2.00 7.96
C LEU A 320 19.32 -1.60 6.86
N PHE A 321 19.82 -0.84 5.89
CA PHE A 321 19.04 -0.33 4.77
C PHE A 321 19.49 -0.96 3.47
N VAL A 322 18.54 -1.41 2.66
CA VAL A 322 18.78 -1.73 1.25
C VAL A 322 18.06 -0.73 0.37
N VAL A 323 18.75 -0.15 -0.61
CA VAL A 323 18.17 0.78 -1.58
C VAL A 323 18.72 0.53 -2.97
N ASN A 324 18.03 1.01 -4.00
CA ASN A 324 18.61 1.05 -5.34
C ASN A 324 19.91 1.89 -5.35
N GLN A 325 20.90 1.48 -6.14
CA GLN A 325 22.26 2.08 -6.15
C GLN A 325 22.27 3.60 -6.35
N PHE A 326 21.40 4.10 -7.22
CA PHE A 326 21.32 5.52 -7.57
C PHE A 326 20.71 6.38 -6.46
N VAL A 327 20.06 5.79 -5.44
CA VAL A 327 19.50 6.53 -4.30
C VAL A 327 20.67 7.05 -3.47
N PRO A 328 20.81 8.37 -3.23
CA PRO A 328 21.96 8.93 -2.50
C PRO A 328 21.80 8.78 -0.98
N LEU A 329 21.53 7.57 -0.49
CA LEU A 329 21.21 7.27 0.91
C LEU A 329 22.27 7.80 1.87
N GLU A 330 23.55 7.60 1.59
CA GLU A 330 24.68 8.00 2.44
C GLU A 330 24.71 9.52 2.62
N LYS A 331 24.46 10.27 1.55
CA LYS A 331 24.37 11.74 1.59
C LYS A 331 23.17 12.20 2.43
N LEU A 332 22.03 11.51 2.32
CA LEU A 332 20.83 11.84 3.09
C LEU A 332 20.95 11.40 4.56
N ALA A 333 21.74 10.37 4.85
CA ALA A 333 21.95 9.81 6.18
C ALA A 333 23.00 10.58 6.99
N GLN A 334 24.01 11.17 6.34
CA GLN A 334 25.08 11.94 6.97
C GLN A 334 24.63 12.98 8.02
N PRO A 335 23.56 13.78 7.82
CA PRO A 335 23.09 14.72 8.85
C PRO A 335 22.30 14.07 10.01
N ILE A 336 22.01 12.76 9.94
CA ILE A 336 21.12 12.04 10.87
C ILE A 336 21.88 11.00 11.70
N PHE A 337 22.87 10.34 11.11
CA PHE A 337 23.64 9.25 11.71
C PHE A 337 25.14 9.60 11.79
N SER A 338 25.83 9.16 12.84
CA SER A 338 27.26 9.40 13.01
C SER A 338 28.11 8.46 12.14
N ARG A 339 27.64 7.21 11.95
CA ARG A 339 28.27 6.20 11.11
C ARG A 339 27.32 5.80 9.99
N CYS A 340 27.87 5.74 8.79
CA CYS A 340 27.20 5.27 7.58
C CYS A 340 28.17 4.43 6.77
N GLU A 341 27.96 3.12 6.75
CA GLU A 341 28.87 2.16 6.14
C GLU A 341 28.18 1.34 5.06
N LYS A 342 28.68 1.44 3.83
CA LYS A 342 28.20 0.60 2.73
C LYS A 342 28.86 -0.78 2.82
N ILE A 343 28.04 -1.80 3.05
CA ILE A 343 28.48 -3.20 3.19
C ILE A 343 28.73 -3.82 1.82
N ILE A 344 27.78 -3.66 0.91
CA ILE A 344 27.86 -4.21 -0.44
C ILE A 344 27.09 -3.36 -1.45
N GLU A 345 27.50 -3.46 -2.71
CA GLU A 345 26.81 -2.93 -3.87
C GLU A 345 26.72 -4.04 -4.93
N ALA A 346 25.52 -4.60 -5.13
CA ALA A 346 25.28 -5.75 -6.00
C ALA A 346 23.85 -5.71 -6.56
N ASP A 347 23.65 -6.33 -7.73
CA ASP A 347 22.31 -6.53 -8.32
C ASP A 347 21.46 -5.27 -8.57
N GLY A 348 22.09 -4.09 -8.67
CA GLY A 348 21.41 -2.80 -8.80
C GLY A 348 21.00 -2.17 -7.47
N PHE A 349 21.36 -2.80 -6.34
CA PHE A 349 21.12 -2.35 -4.98
C PHE A 349 22.43 -2.07 -4.24
N LYS A 350 22.31 -1.39 -3.10
CA LYS A 350 23.36 -1.27 -2.10
C LYS A 350 22.79 -1.46 -0.71
N LEU A 351 23.61 -2.04 0.16
CA LEU A 351 23.29 -2.32 1.54
C LEU A 351 24.14 -1.42 2.44
N VAL A 352 23.50 -0.72 3.37
CA VAL A 352 24.15 0.29 4.20
C VAL A 352 23.75 0.11 5.67
N VAL A 353 24.76 0.03 6.55
CA VAL A 353 24.59 0.03 8.01
C VAL A 353 24.69 1.47 8.52
N LEU A 354 23.75 1.83 9.41
CA LEU A 354 23.67 3.15 10.03
C LEU A 354 23.66 3.01 11.56
N SER A 355 24.44 3.83 12.28
CA SER A 355 24.42 3.90 13.75
C SER A 355 24.56 5.34 14.25
N LYS A 356 24.14 5.57 15.51
CA LYS A 356 24.20 6.89 16.19
C LYS A 356 25.52 7.15 16.90
N ASN A 357 26.30 6.09 17.14
CA ASN A 357 27.62 6.10 17.74
C ASN A 357 28.61 5.43 16.80
#